data_AF-A0A1N6E3G0-F1
#
_entry.id   AF-A0A1N6E3G0-F1
#
_cell.length_a   1.000
_cell.length_b   1.000
_cell.length_c   1.000
_cell.angle_alpha   90.00
_cell.angle_beta   90.00
_cell.angle_gamma   90.00
#
_symmetry.space_group_name_H-M   'P 1'
#
loop_
_entity.id
_entity.type
_entity.pdbx_description
1 polymer ?
#
loop_
_entity_poly.entity_id
_entity_poly.type
_entity_poly.pdbx_seq_one_letter_code
_entity_poly.pdbx_strand_id
1 'polypeptide(L)'
;MDAVEDEMTSILNNPSSWMSDGRLYPSQMDKCREIDRADVKRFVSRGHNTLIGDNGAIAIQLQTGKVVFTKAGADGQEIGS
;
A
#
# COMPACT_ATOMS: atom_id res chain seq x y z
N MET A 1 -26.48 -7.04 -12.84
CA MET A 1 -26.43 -6.25 -11.59
C MET A 1 -26.75 -7.22 -10.48
N ASP A 2 -25.73 -7.84 -9.93
CA ASP A 2 -25.88 -8.89 -8.92
C ASP A 2 -25.91 -8.22 -7.54
N ALA A 3 -27.13 -7.94 -7.11
CA ALA A 3 -27.46 -7.60 -5.74
C ALA A 3 -27.36 -8.90 -4.92
N VAL A 4 -26.19 -9.15 -4.36
CA VAL A 4 -25.98 -10.26 -3.45
C VAL A 4 -25.21 -9.77 -2.24
N GLU A 5 -25.99 -9.66 -1.16
CA GLU A 5 -25.59 -9.83 0.24
C GLU A 5 -25.01 -8.61 0.96
N ASP A 6 -25.89 -7.84 1.59
CA ASP A 6 -25.60 -7.30 2.93
C ASP A 6 -26.87 -7.37 3.80
N GLU A 7 -27.42 -8.57 3.97
CA GLU A 7 -28.54 -8.88 4.88
C GLU A 7 -28.04 -9.20 6.30
N MET A 8 -27.05 -8.47 6.82
CA MET A 8 -26.63 -8.65 8.22
C MET A 8 -26.13 -7.39 8.91
N THR A 9 -26.27 -6.22 8.28
CA THR A 9 -25.89 -4.96 8.92
C THR A 9 -27.16 -4.12 8.99
N SER A 10 -27.65 -3.80 10.21
CA SER A 10 -28.79 -2.88 10.41
C SER A 10 -28.47 -1.42 10.02
N ILE A 11 -27.54 -1.24 9.08
CA ILE A 11 -26.99 0.03 8.67
C ILE A 11 -27.69 0.40 7.37
N LEU A 12 -28.48 1.46 7.40
CA LEU A 12 -29.14 2.02 6.22
C LEU A 12 -28.11 2.24 5.10
N ASN A 13 -28.36 1.65 3.93
CA ASN A 13 -27.60 1.89 2.71
C ASN A 13 -27.72 3.37 2.34
N ASN A 14 -26.79 4.18 2.84
CA ASN A 14 -26.70 5.60 2.53
C ASN A 14 -25.54 5.81 1.55
N PRO A 15 -25.81 5.89 0.23
CA PRO A 15 -24.79 5.97 -0.81
C PRO A 15 -23.95 7.26 -0.76
N SER A 16 -24.28 8.20 0.14
CA SER A 16 -23.54 9.45 0.35
C SER A 16 -22.64 9.43 1.60
N SER A 17 -22.65 8.37 2.42
CA SER A 17 -21.95 8.33 3.73
C SER A 17 -20.64 7.55 3.73
N TRP A 18 -20.24 6.97 2.59
CA TRP A 18 -19.04 6.13 2.46
C TRP A 18 -17.73 6.87 2.75
N MET A 19 -17.71 8.20 2.69
CA MET A 19 -16.50 9.00 2.98
C MET A 19 -16.23 9.19 4.47
N SER A 20 -17.21 8.97 5.36
CA SER A 20 -17.09 9.31 6.79
C SER A 20 -17.35 8.15 7.75
N ASP A 21 -17.74 6.98 7.25
CA ASP A 21 -18.21 5.86 8.09
C ASP A 21 -17.07 4.99 8.67
N GLY A 22 -15.81 5.38 8.50
CA GLY A 22 -14.67 4.62 9.02
C GLY A 22 -14.49 3.22 8.42
N ARG A 23 -15.27 2.87 7.38
CA ARG A 23 -15.13 1.62 6.63
C ARG A 23 -13.83 1.65 5.81
N LEU A 24 -13.23 0.48 5.63
CA LEU A 24 -12.00 0.23 4.86
C LEU A 24 -12.14 0.52 3.34
N TYR A 25 -13.26 1.09 2.91
CA TYR A 25 -13.63 1.22 1.50
C TYR A 25 -14.15 2.61 1.15
N PRO A 26 -13.88 3.10 -0.07
CA PRO A 26 -13.20 2.39 -1.16
C PRO A 26 -11.68 2.36 -0.98
N SER A 27 -11.03 1.32 -1.52
CA SER A 27 -9.57 1.24 -1.57
C SER A 27 -9.02 2.51 -2.20
N GLN A 28 -8.27 3.27 -1.42
CA GLN A 28 -7.56 4.42 -1.97
C GLN A 28 -6.45 3.88 -2.86
N MET A 29 -6.31 4.42 -4.07
CA MET A 29 -5.15 4.12 -4.90
C MET A 29 -3.90 4.51 -4.11
N ASP A 30 -3.09 3.52 -3.76
CA ASP A 30 -1.76 3.77 -3.21
C ASP A 30 -1.00 4.69 -4.17
N LYS A 31 -0.31 5.68 -3.60
CA LYS A 31 0.55 6.58 -4.37
C LYS A 31 1.82 5.82 -4.77
N CYS A 32 1.69 4.96 -5.77
CA CYS A 32 2.82 4.36 -6.46
C CYS A 32 3.48 5.46 -7.29
N ARG A 33 4.75 5.74 -7.04
CA ARG A 33 5.54 6.68 -7.82
C ARG A 33 6.74 5.94 -8.36
N GLU A 34 6.85 5.89 -9.68
CA GLU A 34 8.07 5.43 -10.34
C GLU A 34 9.26 6.24 -9.82
N ILE A 35 10.32 5.54 -9.48
CA ILE A 35 11.60 6.13 -9.07
C ILE A 35 12.60 5.94 -10.19
N ASP A 36 13.64 6.77 -10.19
CA ASP A 36 14.78 6.73 -11.13
C ASP A 36 15.69 5.49 -10.90
N ARG A 37 15.10 4.38 -10.46
CA ARG A 37 15.70 3.06 -10.36
C ARG A 37 14.73 2.09 -11.01
N ALA A 38 15.13 1.58 -12.17
CA ALA A 38 14.30 0.70 -12.99
C ALA A 38 13.94 -0.62 -12.28
N ASP A 39 14.74 -1.00 -11.30
CA ASP A 39 14.71 -2.25 -10.54
C ASP A 39 13.88 -2.20 -9.25
N VAL A 40 13.34 -1.03 -8.89
CA VAL A 40 12.63 -0.82 -7.61
C VAL A 40 11.37 0.00 -7.80
N LYS A 41 10.24 -0.51 -7.30
CA LYS A 41 8.96 0.20 -7.21
C LYS A 41 8.83 0.86 -5.85
N ARG A 42 8.45 2.15 -5.82
CA ARG A 42 8.22 2.91 -4.58
C ARG A 42 6.75 3.23 -4.37
N PHE A 43 6.25 2.83 -3.21
CA PHE A 43 4.93 3.18 -2.70
C PHE A 43 5.11 4.21 -1.58
N VAL A 44 4.44 5.36 -1.71
CA VAL A 44 4.57 6.46 -0.75
C VAL A 44 3.39 6.45 0.21
N SER A 45 3.70 6.20 1.48
CA SER A 45 2.76 6.27 2.60
C SER A 45 3.03 7.51 3.45
N ARG A 46 2.11 7.82 4.39
CA ARG A 46 2.35 8.90 5.35
C ARG A 46 3.50 8.53 6.29
N GLY A 47 4.62 9.25 6.18
CA GLY A 47 5.78 9.09 7.05
C GLY A 47 6.81 8.04 6.63
N HIS A 48 6.51 7.20 5.64
CA HIS A 48 7.44 6.19 5.12
C HIS A 48 7.17 5.86 3.65
N ASN A 49 8.18 5.27 3.02
CA ASN A 49 8.15 4.70 1.69
C ASN A 49 8.32 3.18 1.84
N THR A 50 7.54 2.43 1.06
CA THR A 50 7.77 1.01 0.84
C THR A 50 8.44 0.84 -0.51
N LEU A 51 9.59 0.18 -0.52
CA LEU A 51 10.38 -0.13 -1.70
C LEU A 51 10.24 -1.63 -1.98
N ILE A 52 9.95 -1.99 -3.22
CA ILE A 52 9.84 -3.38 -3.66
C ILE A 52 10.75 -3.56 -4.88
N GLY A 53 11.75 -4.43 -4.77
CA GLY A 53 12.64 -4.78 -5.87
C GLY A 53 12.04 -5.85 -6.79
N ASP A 54 12.51 -5.94 -8.03
CA ASP A 54 12.06 -6.97 -8.98
C ASP A 54 12.41 -8.40 -8.53
N ASN A 55 13.46 -8.54 -7.71
CA ASN A 55 13.83 -9.80 -7.05
C ASN A 55 12.92 -10.15 -5.86
N GLY A 56 11.90 -9.34 -5.56
CA GLY A 56 11.00 -9.51 -4.41
C GLY A 56 11.57 -9.00 -3.09
N ALA A 57 12.70 -8.29 -3.10
CA ALA A 57 13.20 -7.61 -1.90
C ALA A 57 12.21 -6.52 -1.46
N ILE A 58 12.10 -6.30 -0.15
CA ILE A 58 11.21 -5.30 0.43
C ILE A 58 11.98 -4.45 1.43
N ALA A 59 11.89 -3.14 1.34
CA ALA A 59 12.43 -2.24 2.35
C ALA A 59 11.42 -1.17 2.76
N ILE A 60 11.37 -0.83 4.05
CA ILE A 60 10.59 0.29 4.56
C ILE A 60 11.56 1.38 4.97
N GLN A 61 11.45 2.52 4.32
CA GLN A 61 12.28 3.69 4.54
C GLN A 61 11.44 4.83 5.09
N LEU A 62 11.82 5.42 6.22
CA LEU A 62 11.20 6.66 6.69
C LEU A 62 11.44 7.78 5.68
N GLN A 63 10.58 8.81 5.68
CA GLN A 63 10.81 10.00 4.85
C GLN A 63 12.13 10.73 5.15
N THR A 64 12.74 10.47 6.31
CA THR A 64 14.08 10.95 6.68
C THR A 64 15.22 10.21 5.98
N GLY A 65 14.93 9.17 5.20
CA GLY A 65 15.90 8.32 4.51
C GLY A 65 16.34 7.10 5.32
N LYS A 66 15.98 7.01 6.61
CA LYS A 66 16.34 5.87 7.46
C LYS A 66 15.55 4.62 7.07
N VAL A 67 16.25 3.55 6.73
CA VAL A 67 15.65 2.21 6.58
C VAL A 67 15.35 1.65 7.96
N VAL A 68 14.10 1.26 8.19
CA VAL A 68 13.63 0.68 9.46
C VAL A 68 13.34 -0.81 9.34
N PHE A 69 13.17 -1.29 8.11
CA PHE A 69 12.96 -2.70 7.83
C PHE A 69 13.53 -3.05 6.47
N THR A 70 14.10 -4.25 6.37
CA THR A 70 14.60 -4.84 5.14
C THR A 70 14.30 -6.33 5.11
N LYS A 71 13.99 -6.81 3.93
CA LYS A 71 13.85 -8.22 3.61
C LYS A 71 14.52 -8.47 2.27
N ALA A 72 15.48 -9.39 2.28
CA ALA A 72 16.14 -9.87 1.07
C ALA A 72 15.14 -10.56 0.12
N GLY A 73 15.40 -10.38 -1.17
CA GLY A 73 14.68 -11.02 -2.27
C GLY A 73 15.05 -12.49 -2.46
N ALA A 74 14.59 -13.09 -3.56
CA ALA A 74 14.82 -14.49 -3.88
C ALA A 74 16.30 -14.84 -4.12
N ASP A 75 17.10 -13.85 -4.52
CA ASP A 75 18.54 -13.95 -4.74
C ASP A 75 19.37 -13.67 -3.47
N GLY A 76 18.71 -13.42 -2.33
CA GLY A 76 19.36 -13.07 -1.07
C GLY A 76 19.86 -11.62 -1.02
N GLN A 77 19.60 -10.79 -2.03
CA GLN A 77 20.00 -9.39 -2.06
C GLN A 77 18.90 -8.48 -1.49
N GLU A 78 19.32 -7.47 -0.75
CA GLU A 78 18.45 -6.43 -0.19
C GLU A 78 18.35 -5.24 -1.14
N ILE A 79 17.37 -4.36 -0.93
CA ILE A 79 17.30 -3.09 -1.66
C ILE A 79 18.41 -2.18 -1.13
N GLY A 80 19.55 -2.18 -1.82
CA GLY A 80 20.73 -1.39 -1.46
C GLY A 80 20.43 0.10 -1.48
N SER A 81 20.90 0.81 -0.46
CA SER A 81 20.88 2.28 -0.39
C SER A 81 21.68 2.91 -1.52
#